data_AF-A0A7S2V3N2-F1
#
_entry.id   AF-A0A7S2V3N2-F1
#
_cell.length_a   1.000
_cell.length_b   1.000
_cell.length_c   1.000
_cell.angle_alpha   90.00
_cell.angle_beta   90.00
_cell.angle_gamma   90.00
#
_symmetry.space_group_name_H-M   'P 1'
#
loop_
_entity.id
_entity.type
_entity.pdbx_description
1 polymer ?
#
loop_
_entity_poly.entity_id
_entity_poly.type
_entity_poly.pdbx_seq_one_letter_code
_entity_poly.pdbx_strand_id
1 'polypeptide(L)'
;MVSRVIILFSLLSTCKAFLAPHIDWKIPRGCSFLKAHNNDALEAAREAALRATATFGVHSVQAKLEWETFEDIASAGTFAATLPALDEQCFSHLQCQEYEAASLELSELIGQELDESAVAALVAENKQLQLENSKLIHRCFQISALTFL
;
A
#
# COMPACT_ATOMS: atom_id res chain seq x y z
N MET A 1 -66.93 33.04 0.51
CA MET A 1 -65.59 33.55 0.15
C MET A 1 -64.54 32.61 0.73
N VAL A 2 -63.87 31.90 -0.19
CA VAL A 2 -62.54 31.25 -0.11
C VAL A 2 -62.15 30.60 1.23
N SER A 3 -62.64 29.37 1.45
CA SER A 3 -62.22 28.52 2.57
C SER A 3 -61.62 27.23 2.02
N ARG A 4 -60.35 26.98 2.38
CA ARG A 4 -59.76 25.65 2.63
C ARG A 4 -59.57 24.63 1.48
N VAL A 5 -59.44 25.04 0.22
CA VAL A 5 -59.20 24.08 -0.90
C VAL A 5 -57.76 24.09 -1.46
N ILE A 6 -56.89 25.03 -1.03
CA ILE A 6 -55.58 25.23 -1.69
C ILE A 6 -54.45 24.37 -1.07
N ILE A 7 -54.70 23.56 -0.02
CA ILE A 7 -53.62 22.82 0.68
C ILE A 7 -53.42 21.38 0.16
N LEU A 8 -54.15 20.90 -0.87
CA LEU A 8 -54.08 19.48 -1.27
C LEU A 8 -53.70 19.21 -2.74
N PHE A 9 -52.99 20.13 -3.40
CA PHE A 9 -52.56 19.94 -4.79
C PHE A 9 -51.04 20.08 -5.02
N SER A 10 -50.22 19.78 -4.02
CA SER A 10 -48.75 19.82 -4.13
C SER A 10 -48.03 18.50 -3.83
N LEU A 11 -48.74 17.36 -3.83
CA LEU A 11 -48.15 16.04 -3.51
C LEU A 11 -48.31 14.96 -4.60
N LEU A 12 -48.69 15.31 -5.84
CA LEU A 12 -48.68 14.38 -6.98
C LEU A 12 -47.96 14.95 -8.21
N SER A 13 -46.67 15.18 -8.07
CA SER A 13 -45.71 15.39 -9.16
C SER A 13 -44.36 14.99 -8.58
N THR A 14 -43.77 13.82 -8.82
CA THR A 14 -43.64 13.06 -10.06
C THR A 14 -43.40 11.57 -9.72
N CYS A 15 -44.40 10.72 -9.92
CA CYS A 15 -44.18 9.28 -10.14
C CYS A 15 -44.57 8.95 -11.59
N LYS A 16 -43.72 9.36 -12.54
CA LYS A 16 -43.54 8.58 -13.77
C LYS A 16 -42.46 7.57 -13.42
N ALA A 17 -42.84 6.47 -12.80
CA ALA A 17 -43.08 5.23 -13.55
C ALA A 17 -41.86 4.93 -14.43
N PHE A 18 -41.04 4.06 -13.88
CA PHE A 18 -40.07 3.18 -14.51
C PHE A 18 -40.61 2.65 -15.86
N LEU A 19 -40.51 3.45 -16.92
CA LEU A 19 -40.56 2.96 -18.28
C LEU A 19 -39.11 2.64 -18.62
N ALA A 20 -38.77 1.37 -18.51
CA ALA A 20 -37.53 0.85 -19.06
C ALA A 20 -37.44 1.32 -20.52
N PRO A 21 -36.39 2.06 -20.93
CA PRO A 21 -36.10 2.11 -22.34
C PRO A 21 -35.83 0.67 -22.76
N HIS A 22 -36.48 0.20 -23.81
CA HIS A 22 -36.07 -1.00 -24.51
C HIS A 22 -34.66 -0.71 -25.02
N ILE A 23 -33.66 -1.11 -24.23
CA ILE A 23 -32.25 -1.00 -24.59
C ILE A 23 -32.04 -2.02 -25.70
N ASP A 24 -32.13 -1.53 -26.93
CA ASP A 24 -31.73 -2.25 -28.12
C ASP A 24 -30.22 -2.53 -27.99
N TRP A 25 -29.86 -3.79 -27.75
CA TRP A 25 -28.54 -4.23 -27.29
C TRP A 25 -27.40 -4.11 -28.32
N LYS A 26 -27.55 -3.27 -29.36
CA LYS A 26 -26.42 -2.91 -30.23
C LYS A 26 -25.52 -1.91 -29.52
N ILE A 27 -24.84 -2.37 -28.48
CA ILE A 27 -23.74 -1.68 -27.83
C ILE A 27 -22.64 -1.54 -28.90
N PRO A 28 -22.24 -0.33 -29.31
CA PRO A 28 -21.04 -0.17 -30.10
C PRO A 28 -19.87 -0.67 -29.26
N ARG A 29 -19.16 -1.70 -29.76
CA ARG A 29 -17.89 -2.15 -29.17
C ARG A 29 -16.92 -0.96 -29.22
N GLY A 30 -16.79 -0.28 -28.09
CA GLY A 30 -16.05 0.97 -28.02
C GLY A 30 -15.80 1.46 -26.60
N CYS A 31 -15.60 0.56 -25.63
CA CYS A 31 -14.94 0.93 -24.36
C CYS A 31 -13.49 0.43 -24.34
N SER A 32 -12.73 0.79 -25.37
CA SER A 32 -11.26 0.73 -25.31
C SER A 32 -10.66 2.05 -24.78
N PHE A 33 -11.50 3.05 -24.51
CA PHE A 33 -11.07 4.41 -24.16
C PHE A 33 -10.57 4.58 -22.71
N LEU A 34 -10.87 3.62 -21.83
CA LEU A 34 -10.48 3.71 -20.41
C LEU A 34 -9.06 3.20 -20.13
N LYS A 35 -8.46 2.42 -21.04
CA LYS A 35 -7.13 1.82 -20.81
C LYS A 35 -5.98 2.76 -21.16
N ALA A 36 -6.18 3.69 -22.10
CA ALA A 36 -5.18 4.66 -22.51
C ALA A 36 -5.00 5.79 -21.47
N HIS A 37 -6.08 6.19 -20.78
CA HIS A 37 -6.08 7.37 -19.92
C HIS A 37 -5.37 7.18 -18.57
N ASN A 38 -5.22 5.93 -18.10
CA ASN A 38 -4.56 5.63 -16.83
C ASN A 38 -3.04 5.76 -16.92
N ASN A 39 -2.43 5.42 -18.07
CA ASN A 39 -0.99 5.54 -18.24
C ASN A 39 -0.55 7.01 -18.26
N ASP A 40 -1.32 7.87 -18.94
CA ASP A 40 -1.06 9.31 -18.98
C ASP A 40 -1.21 9.96 -17.59
N ALA A 41 -2.22 9.54 -16.83
CA ALA A 41 -2.44 9.99 -15.46
C ALA A 41 -1.32 9.51 -14.51
N LEU A 42 -0.84 8.29 -14.69
CA LEU A 42 0.24 7.71 -13.89
C LEU A 42 1.57 8.43 -14.14
N GLU A 43 1.92 8.68 -15.41
CA GLU A 43 3.13 9.41 -15.75
C GLU A 43 3.06 10.88 -15.26
N ALA A 44 1.91 11.54 -15.39
CA ALA A 44 1.72 12.88 -14.86
C ALA A 44 1.88 12.94 -13.33
N ALA A 45 1.35 11.94 -12.60
CA ALA A 45 1.52 11.83 -11.15
C ALA A 45 2.97 11.57 -10.75
N ARG A 46 3.69 10.70 -11.51
CA ARG A 46 5.11 10.44 -11.30
C ARG A 46 5.96 11.70 -11.49
N GLU A 47 5.69 12.48 -12.54
CA GLU A 47 6.39 13.75 -12.77
C GLU A 47 6.12 14.77 -11.66
N ALA A 48 4.89 14.84 -11.15
CA ALA A 48 4.54 15.71 -10.03
C ALA A 48 5.31 15.33 -8.76
N ALA A 49 5.38 14.04 -8.42
CA ALA A 49 6.14 13.53 -7.28
C ALA A 49 7.64 13.80 -7.40
N LEU A 50 8.24 13.58 -8.59
CA LEU A 50 9.64 13.89 -8.84
C LEU A 50 9.93 15.39 -8.74
N ARG A 51 9.04 16.24 -9.26
CA ARG A 51 9.18 17.69 -9.18
C ARG A 51 9.07 18.18 -7.74
N ALA A 52 8.13 17.66 -6.96
CA ALA A 52 7.98 18.01 -5.55
C ALA A 52 9.19 17.55 -4.73
N THR A 53 9.71 16.36 -5.02
CA THR A 53 10.94 15.83 -4.43
C THR A 53 12.15 16.73 -4.72
N ALA A 54 12.30 17.19 -5.96
CA ALA A 54 13.39 18.09 -6.36
C ALA A 54 13.23 19.50 -5.77
N THR A 55 12.01 20.00 -5.61
CA THR A 55 11.74 21.38 -5.19
C THR A 55 11.74 21.53 -3.67
N PHE A 56 11.11 20.60 -2.96
CA PHE A 56 10.88 20.70 -1.51
C PHE A 56 11.79 19.76 -0.72
N GLY A 57 12.46 18.82 -1.38
CA GLY A 57 13.30 17.79 -0.77
C GLY A 57 12.53 16.50 -0.48
N VAL A 58 13.25 15.39 -0.49
CA VAL A 58 12.72 14.01 -0.39
C VAL A 58 11.86 13.79 0.86
N HIS A 59 12.21 14.40 1.98
CA HIS A 59 11.50 14.21 3.25
C HIS A 59 10.43 15.27 3.54
N SER A 60 10.17 16.19 2.61
CA SER A 60 9.15 17.22 2.78
C SER A 60 7.73 16.64 2.75
N VAL A 61 6.80 17.31 3.44
CA VAL A 61 5.38 16.93 3.45
C VAL A 61 4.80 16.96 2.04
N GLN A 62 5.20 17.95 1.23
CA GLN A 62 4.72 18.08 -0.14
C GLN A 62 5.21 16.94 -1.04
N ALA A 63 6.47 16.52 -0.91
CA ALA A 63 6.97 15.37 -1.66
C ALA A 63 6.23 14.08 -1.26
N LYS A 64 5.98 13.88 0.04
CA LYS A 64 5.23 12.71 0.53
C LYS A 64 3.81 12.66 -0.05
N LEU A 65 3.09 13.77 -0.02
CA LEU A 65 1.71 13.83 -0.53
C LEU A 65 1.62 13.51 -2.02
N GLU A 66 2.58 13.97 -2.81
CA GLU A 66 2.61 13.71 -4.26
C GLU A 66 3.00 12.23 -4.55
N TRP A 67 3.87 11.64 -3.73
CA TRP A 67 4.16 10.20 -3.79
C TRP A 67 2.96 9.34 -3.39
N GLU A 68 2.23 9.72 -2.34
CA GLU A 68 0.96 9.08 -1.96
C GLU A 68 -0.06 9.14 -3.11
N THR A 69 -0.17 10.28 -3.77
CA THR A 69 -1.06 10.45 -4.94
C THR A 69 -0.65 9.56 -6.11
N PHE A 70 0.66 9.43 -6.37
CA PHE A 70 1.18 8.50 -7.38
C PHE A 70 0.84 7.05 -7.04
N GLU A 71 1.02 6.64 -5.79
CA GLU A 71 0.70 5.28 -5.32
C GLU A 71 -0.80 4.96 -5.44
N ASP A 72 -1.67 5.92 -5.13
CA ASP A 72 -3.12 5.79 -5.28
C ASP A 72 -3.52 5.58 -6.76
N ILE A 73 -2.93 6.35 -7.68
CA ILE A 73 -3.20 6.22 -9.12
C ILE A 73 -2.62 4.91 -9.67
N ALA A 74 -1.41 4.54 -9.23
CA ALA A 74 -0.76 3.29 -9.62
C ALA A 74 -1.58 2.07 -9.19
N SER A 75 -2.12 2.09 -7.97
CA SER A 75 -2.91 0.98 -7.42
C SER A 75 -4.33 0.91 -7.99
N ALA A 76 -4.93 2.04 -8.37
CA ALA A 76 -6.24 2.08 -9.02
C ALA A 76 -6.26 1.41 -10.41
N GLY A 77 -5.11 1.36 -11.10
CA GLY A 77 -4.97 0.70 -12.40
C GLY A 77 -4.80 -0.83 -12.33
N THR A 78 -4.51 -1.38 -11.15
CA THR A 78 -4.29 -2.81 -10.98
C THR A 78 -5.60 -3.58 -10.83
N PHE A 79 -6.08 -4.13 -11.95
CA PHE A 79 -7.04 -5.22 -12.02
C PHE A 79 -6.47 -6.55 -11.46
N ALA A 80 -5.55 -6.49 -10.49
CA ALA A 80 -4.86 -7.66 -9.93
C ALA A 80 -5.83 -8.69 -9.35
N ALA A 81 -7.01 -8.25 -8.89
CA ALA A 81 -8.08 -9.14 -8.41
C ALA A 81 -8.77 -9.97 -9.52
N THR A 82 -8.57 -9.64 -10.80
CA THR A 82 -9.11 -10.39 -11.95
C THR A 82 -8.04 -11.17 -12.72
N LEU A 83 -6.77 -11.04 -12.33
CA LEU A 83 -5.72 -11.87 -12.90
C LEU A 83 -5.80 -13.28 -12.28
N PRO A 84 -5.62 -14.34 -13.08
CA PRO A 84 -5.51 -15.69 -12.55
C PRO A 84 -4.26 -15.80 -11.66
N ALA A 85 -4.15 -16.85 -10.86
CA ALA A 85 -3.00 -17.01 -9.97
C ALA A 85 -1.66 -17.05 -10.76
N LEU A 86 -0.55 -16.69 -10.11
CA LEU A 86 0.74 -16.47 -10.77
C LEU A 86 1.28 -17.74 -11.47
N ASP A 87 0.93 -18.91 -10.94
CA ASP A 87 1.17 -20.23 -11.53
C ASP A 87 0.46 -20.42 -12.87
N GLU A 88 -0.74 -19.85 -13.04
CA GLU A 88 -1.49 -19.88 -14.30
C GLU A 88 -1.03 -18.80 -15.30
N GLN A 89 -0.34 -17.75 -14.85
CA GLN A 89 0.18 -16.69 -15.72
C GLN A 89 1.57 -16.99 -16.31
N CYS A 90 2.23 -18.06 -15.86
CA CYS A 90 3.53 -18.48 -16.38
C CYS A 90 3.44 -19.18 -17.76
N PHE A 91 2.70 -18.59 -18.70
CA PHE A 91 2.53 -19.11 -20.06
C PHE A 91 3.71 -18.81 -20.99
N SER A 92 4.53 -17.80 -20.67
CA SER A 92 5.79 -17.52 -21.37
C SER A 92 6.93 -17.44 -20.36
N HIS A 93 7.87 -18.38 -20.50
CA HIS A 93 9.03 -18.62 -19.62
C HIS A 93 9.84 -17.37 -19.18
N LEU A 94 9.76 -16.24 -19.88
CA LEU A 94 10.66 -15.10 -19.67
C LEU A 94 10.42 -14.35 -18.34
N GLN A 95 9.16 -14.03 -18.00
CA GLN A 95 8.85 -13.28 -16.77
C GLN A 95 9.07 -14.13 -15.50
N CYS A 96 8.85 -15.45 -15.59
CA CYS A 96 9.14 -16.36 -14.50
C CYS A 96 10.65 -16.55 -14.32
N GLN A 97 11.44 -16.54 -15.41
CA GLN A 97 12.90 -16.59 -15.33
C GLN A 97 13.49 -15.34 -14.66
N GLU A 98 12.98 -14.15 -14.94
CA GLU A 98 13.42 -12.93 -14.27
C GLU A 98 13.11 -12.96 -12.77
N TYR A 99 11.92 -13.42 -12.39
CA TYR A 99 11.56 -13.59 -10.98
C TYR A 99 12.43 -14.63 -10.27
N GLU A 100 12.67 -15.79 -10.90
CA GLU A 100 13.53 -16.83 -10.36
C GLU A 100 14.98 -16.33 -10.20
N ALA A 101 15.50 -15.60 -11.19
CA ALA A 101 16.84 -15.01 -11.13
C ALA A 101 16.95 -13.97 -9.99
N ALA A 102 15.98 -13.06 -9.88
CA ALA A 102 15.94 -12.06 -8.82
C ALA A 102 15.79 -12.69 -7.42
N SER A 103 14.99 -13.75 -7.30
CA SER A 103 14.84 -14.48 -6.03
C SER A 103 16.12 -15.23 -5.64
N LEU A 104 16.86 -15.76 -6.62
CA LEU A 104 18.13 -16.43 -6.37
C LEU A 104 19.18 -15.43 -5.87
N GLU A 105 19.31 -14.29 -6.56
CA GLU A 105 20.23 -13.20 -6.18
C GLU A 105 19.94 -12.70 -4.76
N LEU A 106 18.67 -12.46 -4.43
CA LEU A 106 18.27 -12.04 -3.10
C LEU A 106 18.64 -13.08 -2.02
N SER A 107 18.42 -14.36 -2.31
CA SER A 107 18.77 -15.44 -1.37
C SER A 107 20.27 -15.56 -1.13
N GLU A 108 21.08 -15.25 -2.14
CA GLU A 108 22.54 -15.23 -2.04
C GLU A 108 23.02 -14.07 -1.16
N LEU A 109 22.48 -12.86 -1.37
CA LEU A 109 22.81 -11.69 -0.55
C LEU A 109 22.44 -11.91 0.93
N ILE A 110 21.25 -12.46 1.18
CA ILE A 110 20.81 -12.80 2.55
C ILE A 110 21.73 -13.88 3.16
N GLY A 111 22.15 -14.87 2.36
CA GLY A 111 23.07 -15.91 2.79
C GLY A 111 24.48 -15.40 3.10
N GLN A 112 24.94 -14.37 2.40
CA GLN A 112 26.24 -13.72 2.65
C GLN A 112 26.22 -12.77 3.85
N GLU A 113 25.10 -12.09 4.10
CA GLU A 113 24.94 -11.15 5.22
C GLU A 113 24.76 -11.88 6.57
N LEU A 114 24.26 -13.13 6.53
CA LEU A 114 24.14 -14.02 7.68
C LEU A 114 25.42 -14.83 7.88
N ASP A 115 26.52 -14.15 8.22
CA ASP A 115 27.66 -14.82 8.82
C ASP A 115 27.20 -15.34 10.20
N GLU A 116 26.71 -16.59 10.23
CA GLU A 116 26.12 -17.24 11.41
C GLU A 116 27.09 -17.20 12.61
N SER A 117 28.40 -17.13 12.34
CA SER A 117 29.47 -16.94 13.32
C SER A 117 29.45 -15.55 13.99
N ALA A 118 29.17 -14.48 13.24
CA ALA A 118 29.07 -13.11 13.76
C ALA A 118 27.77 -12.95 14.57
N VAL A 119 26.67 -13.54 14.10
CA VAL A 119 25.40 -13.57 14.84
C VAL A 119 25.56 -14.37 16.15
N ALA A 120 26.21 -15.54 16.10
CA ALA A 120 26.47 -16.34 17.30
C ALA A 120 27.38 -15.61 18.30
N ALA A 121 28.39 -14.87 17.84
CA ALA A 121 29.26 -14.06 18.69
C ALA A 121 28.47 -12.93 19.39
N LEU A 122 27.63 -12.21 18.65
CA LEU A 122 26.76 -11.16 19.18
C LEU A 122 25.72 -11.70 20.19
N VAL A 123 25.19 -12.90 19.95
CA VAL A 123 24.27 -13.57 20.89
C VAL A 123 25.00 -13.98 22.17
N ALA A 124 26.23 -14.49 22.07
CA ALA A 124 27.03 -14.86 23.23
C ALA A 124 27.39 -13.64 24.09
N GLU A 125 27.79 -12.53 23.46
CA GLU A 125 28.08 -11.27 24.14
C GLU A 125 26.85 -10.70 24.86
N ASN A 126 25.70 -10.65 24.18
CA ASN A 126 24.45 -10.21 24.80
C ASN A 126 24.09 -11.04 26.03
N LYS A 127 24.28 -12.37 25.97
CA LYS A 127 24.03 -13.26 27.12
C LYS A 127 24.95 -12.95 28.29
N GLN A 128 26.21 -12.61 28.02
CA GLN A 128 27.17 -12.23 29.07
C GLN A 128 26.78 -10.89 29.71
N LEU A 129 26.41 -9.88 28.91
CA LEU A 129 25.94 -8.59 29.41
C LEU A 129 24.68 -8.72 30.25
N GLN A 130 23.73 -9.58 29.86
CA GLN A 130 22.53 -9.87 30.67
C GLN A 130 22.90 -10.46 32.04
N LEU A 131 23.87 -11.37 32.08
CA LEU A 131 24.34 -11.95 33.33
C LEU A 131 25.01 -10.89 34.22
N GLU A 132 25.85 -10.04 33.65
CA GLU A 132 26.50 -8.94 34.38
C GLU A 132 25.50 -7.92 34.91
N ASN A 133 24.53 -7.52 34.08
CA ASN A 133 23.44 -6.64 34.49
C ASN A 133 22.66 -7.24 35.68
N SER A 134 22.35 -8.53 35.65
CA SER A 134 21.66 -9.19 36.77
C SER A 134 22.47 -9.16 38.07
N LYS A 135 23.80 -9.35 37.98
CA LYS A 135 24.71 -9.28 39.13
C LYS A 135 24.80 -7.87 39.69
N LEU A 136 24.85 -6.86 38.81
CA LEU A 136 24.88 -5.46 39.22
C LEU A 136 23.58 -5.04 39.90
N ILE A 137 22.43 -5.45 39.38
CA ILE A 137 21.11 -5.21 40.00
C ILE A 137 21.10 -5.78 41.43
N HIS A 138 21.57 -7.01 41.62
CA HIS A 138 21.63 -7.62 42.95
C HIS A 138 22.57 -6.88 43.90
N ARG A 139 23.74 -6.42 43.44
CA ARG A 139 24.68 -5.63 44.25
C ARG A 139 24.10 -4.26 44.62
N CYS A 140 23.43 -3.57 43.70
CA CYS A 140 22.76 -2.30 43.97
C CYS A 140 21.65 -2.46 45.04
N PHE A 141 20.95 -3.58 45.02
CA PHE A 141 19.94 -3.90 46.04
C PHE A 141 20.57 -4.15 47.41
N GLN A 142 21.66 -4.92 47.48
CA GLN A 142 22.37 -5.19 48.74
C GLN A 142 22.99 -3.93 49.34
N ILE A 143 23.59 -3.06 48.52
CA ILE A 143 24.17 -1.79 48.99
C ILE A 143 23.06 -0.88 49.55
N SER A 144 21.94 -0.76 48.83
CA SER A 144 20.77 -0.02 49.33
C SER A 144 20.31 -0.52 50.69
N ALA A 145 20.19 -1.84 50.88
CA ALA A 145 19.79 -2.43 52.15
C ALA A 145 20.76 -2.16 53.30
N LEU A 146 22.07 -2.02 53.02
CA LEU A 146 23.09 -1.71 54.01
C LEU A 146 23.17 -0.22 54.36
N THR A 147 22.77 0.67 53.44
CA THR A 147 22.74 2.12 53.68
C THR A 147 21.51 2.62 54.46
N PHE A 148 20.49 1.77 54.64
CA PHE A 148 19.25 2.09 55.37
C PHE A 148 19.18 1.49 56.79
N LEU A 149 20.28 0.90 57.29
CA LEU A 149 20.48 0.42 58.67
C LEU A 149 21.48 1.34 59.39
#